data_AF-A0A8C3MRC7-F1
#
_entry.id   AF-A0A8C3MRC7-F1
#
_cell.length_a   1.000
_cell.length_b   1.000
_cell.length_c   1.000
_cell.angle_alpha   90.00
_cell.angle_beta   90.00
_cell.angle_gamma   90.00
#
_symmetry.space_group_name_H-M   'P 1'
#
loop_
_entity.id
_entity.type
_entity.pdbx_description
1 polymer ?
#
loop_
_entity_poly.entity_id
_entity_poly.type
_entity_poly.pdbx_seq_one_letter_code
_entity_poly.pdbx_strand_id
1 'polypeptide(L)'
;MVGARTRGAPLLPPVLLLPLLLRGAAGGIADSVVWAVNAGGDAHVDVNGIHFRKDPLEGRVGRASDYGMKLPILRSNAEDQILYQTERYNEETFGYEVPIKEEGDYVLVLKFAEVYFAQSQQKVFDVRLNGHVVVKDLDIFDRVGHSTAHDEIIPMSIKKGKLSVQGEVSTFTGKLHIEFVKGYYDNPKICALYILQGTVEDVPKLQPHPGLEKKEEDDDEDDYDDGSSVKKQANKNRVQSGPRTPNPYASDNSSLMFPILVAFGVFIPTLFCLCRL
;
A
#
# COMPACT_ATOMS: atom_id res chain seq x y z
N MET A 1 49.97 74.19 -37.22
CA MET A 1 50.19 72.74 -37.45
C MET A 1 49.25 71.99 -36.53
N VAL A 2 48.42 71.15 -37.12
CA VAL A 2 47.23 70.48 -36.58
C VAL A 2 47.62 69.21 -35.81
N GLY A 3 46.82 68.80 -34.81
CA GLY A 3 46.86 67.45 -34.24
C GLY A 3 46.29 67.38 -32.82
N ALA A 4 44.97 67.44 -32.66
CA ALA A 4 44.04 66.30 -32.61
C ALA A 4 43.82 65.77 -31.17
N ARG A 5 42.69 66.19 -30.58
CA ARG A 5 42.07 65.63 -29.38
C ARG A 5 41.50 64.25 -29.71
N THR A 6 41.91 63.21 -28.98
CA THR A 6 41.22 61.91 -28.98
C THR A 6 40.44 61.76 -27.67
N ARG A 7 39.10 61.76 -27.79
CA ARG A 7 38.16 61.43 -26.72
C ARG A 7 38.17 59.91 -26.52
N GLY A 8 38.57 59.45 -25.33
CA GLY A 8 38.39 58.05 -24.91
C GLY A 8 36.93 57.80 -24.52
N ALA A 9 36.35 56.73 -25.08
CA ALA A 9 34.98 56.27 -24.84
C ALA A 9 34.78 55.74 -23.40
N PRO A 10 33.55 55.74 -22.85
CA PRO A 10 33.28 55.18 -21.53
C PRO A 10 33.27 53.65 -21.63
N LEU A 11 33.99 52.99 -20.72
CA LEU A 11 33.98 51.54 -20.54
C LEU A 11 32.68 51.14 -19.82
N LEU A 12 31.84 50.34 -20.49
CA LEU A 12 30.71 49.66 -19.86
C LEU A 12 31.24 48.56 -18.92
N PRO A 13 30.60 48.34 -17.75
CA PRO A 13 31.01 47.27 -16.84
C PRO A 13 30.69 45.90 -17.43
N PRO A 14 31.44 44.84 -17.07
CA PRO A 14 31.16 43.50 -17.54
C PRO A 14 29.84 43.02 -16.90
N VAL A 15 28.87 42.68 -17.75
CA VAL A 15 27.67 41.96 -17.31
C VAL A 15 28.12 40.57 -16.87
N LEU A 16 28.13 40.35 -15.55
CA LEU A 16 28.38 39.05 -14.96
C LEU A 16 27.17 38.16 -15.28
N LEU A 17 27.26 37.36 -16.33
CA LEU A 17 26.30 36.29 -16.59
C LEU A 17 26.47 35.25 -15.48
N LEU A 18 25.62 35.33 -14.45
CA LEU A 18 25.44 34.21 -13.53
C LEU A 18 24.94 33.02 -14.36
N PRO A 19 25.60 31.86 -14.33
CA PRO A 19 25.00 30.66 -14.89
C PRO A 19 23.76 30.35 -14.05
N LEU A 20 22.59 30.51 -14.66
CA LEU A 20 21.36 29.93 -14.15
C LEU A 20 21.59 28.42 -14.17
N LEU A 21 21.97 27.86 -13.02
CA LEU A 21 21.95 26.43 -12.78
C LEU A 21 20.50 25.97 -12.97
N LEU A 22 20.17 25.53 -14.18
CA LEU A 22 19.03 24.66 -14.41
C LEU A 22 19.30 23.41 -13.57
N ARG A 23 18.65 23.35 -12.40
CA ARG A 23 18.61 22.17 -11.56
C ARG A 23 17.73 21.16 -12.28
N GLY A 24 18.33 20.44 -13.23
CA GLY A 24 17.73 19.25 -13.82
C GLY A 24 17.71 18.16 -12.76
N ALA A 25 16.69 18.18 -11.89
CA ALA A 25 16.44 17.09 -10.95
C ALA A 25 15.66 15.99 -11.68
N ALA A 26 16.37 15.21 -12.50
CA ALA A 26 16.01 13.81 -12.68
C ALA A 26 16.75 13.02 -11.60
N GLY A 27 16.48 13.35 -10.33
CA GLY A 27 16.93 12.55 -9.20
C GLY A 27 16.09 11.28 -9.16
N GLY A 28 16.71 10.14 -8.88
CA GLY A 28 15.96 8.89 -8.71
C GLY A 28 15.07 8.98 -7.46
N ILE A 29 14.09 8.08 -7.32
CA ILE A 29 13.21 8.07 -6.15
C ILE A 29 13.97 8.06 -4.81
N ALA A 30 15.13 7.39 -4.79
CA ALA A 30 16.03 7.35 -3.64
C ALA A 30 16.45 8.75 -3.14
N ASP A 31 16.62 9.73 -4.04
CA ASP A 31 17.01 11.10 -3.68
C ASP A 31 15.89 11.86 -2.97
N SER A 32 14.64 11.45 -3.20
CA SER A 32 13.44 12.01 -2.59
C SER A 32 13.09 11.33 -1.25
N VAL A 33 13.73 10.22 -0.89
CA VAL A 33 13.48 9.54 0.39
C VAL A 33 14.22 10.26 1.51
N VAL A 34 13.45 10.84 2.45
CA VAL A 34 14.01 11.57 3.59
C VAL A 34 14.37 10.66 4.75
N TRP A 35 13.75 9.49 4.83
CA TRP A 35 13.92 8.56 5.94
C TRP A 35 13.42 7.17 5.58
N ALA A 36 14.18 6.11 5.87
CA ALA A 36 13.77 4.72 5.64
C ALA A 36 14.40 3.79 6.69
N VAL A 37 13.65 2.79 7.16
CA VAL A 37 14.07 1.80 8.17
C VAL A 37 13.55 0.42 7.82
N ASN A 38 14.44 -0.59 7.90
CA ASN A 38 14.06 -1.99 7.95
C ASN A 38 13.81 -2.39 9.42
N ALA A 39 12.56 -2.62 9.79
CA ALA A 39 12.19 -2.90 11.17
C ALA A 39 12.47 -4.36 11.54
N GLY A 40 13.12 -4.56 12.69
CA GLY A 40 13.57 -5.87 13.15
C GLY A 40 14.77 -6.45 12.38
N GLY A 41 15.26 -5.76 11.35
CA GLY A 41 16.36 -6.23 10.50
C GLY A 41 17.56 -5.28 10.42
N ASP A 42 18.58 -5.73 9.70
CA ASP A 42 19.75 -4.94 9.33
C ASP A 42 19.45 -3.98 8.17
N ALA A 43 20.41 -3.09 7.87
CA ALA A 43 20.30 -2.17 6.74
C ALA A 43 20.22 -2.90 5.39
N HIS A 44 19.44 -2.35 4.47
CA HIS A 44 19.20 -2.89 3.12
C HIS A 44 19.04 -1.75 2.10
N VAL A 45 19.42 -1.99 0.85
CA VAL A 45 19.13 -1.08 -0.27
C VAL A 45 18.21 -1.81 -1.22
N ASP A 46 17.02 -1.24 -1.47
CA ASP A 46 16.04 -1.88 -2.35
C ASP A 46 16.41 -1.72 -3.84
N VAL A 47 15.69 -2.42 -4.72
CA VAL A 47 15.93 -2.32 -6.19
C VAL A 47 15.70 -0.93 -6.78
N ASN A 48 15.00 -0.04 -6.06
CA ASN A 48 14.77 1.34 -6.46
C ASN A 48 15.85 2.29 -5.92
N GLY A 49 16.86 1.77 -5.23
CA GLY A 49 17.95 2.52 -4.62
C GLY A 49 17.64 3.13 -3.26
N ILE A 50 16.46 2.84 -2.67
CA ILE A 50 16.08 3.36 -1.35
C ILE A 50 16.93 2.66 -0.29
N HIS A 51 17.71 3.44 0.46
CA HIS A 51 18.55 2.93 1.54
C HIS A 51 17.78 2.86 2.86
N PHE A 52 17.27 1.67 3.18
CA PHE A 52 16.70 1.34 4.48
C PHE A 52 17.82 1.13 5.49
N ARG A 53 17.89 1.98 6.51
CA ARG A 53 18.87 1.79 7.57
C ARG A 53 18.42 0.71 8.55
N LYS A 54 19.37 0.21 9.32
CA LYS A 54 19.13 -0.71 10.45
C LYS A 54 18.12 -0.11 11.42
N ASP A 55 17.29 -0.98 12.01
CA ASP A 55 16.27 -0.58 12.96
C ASP A 55 16.83 0.22 14.15
N PRO A 56 16.45 1.50 14.33
CA PRO A 56 16.91 2.28 15.47
C PRO A 56 16.34 1.77 16.80
N LEU A 57 15.22 1.06 16.82
CA LEU A 57 14.60 0.59 18.05
C LEU A 57 15.23 -0.72 18.60
N GLU A 58 16.19 -1.30 17.88
CA GLU A 58 16.91 -2.50 18.31
C GLU A 58 17.52 -2.32 19.70
N GLY A 59 17.30 -3.32 20.57
CA GLY A 59 17.77 -3.32 21.96
C GLY A 59 17.07 -2.33 22.89
N ARG A 60 16.05 -1.59 22.42
CA ARG A 60 15.36 -0.54 23.19
C ARG A 60 13.87 -0.76 23.34
N VAL A 61 13.16 -1.03 22.24
CA VAL A 61 11.69 -1.10 22.22
C VAL A 61 11.23 -2.28 21.37
N GLY A 62 10.28 -3.07 21.90
CA GLY A 62 9.72 -4.22 21.19
C GLY A 62 10.74 -5.32 20.90
N ARG A 63 10.32 -6.29 20.09
CA ARG A 63 11.07 -7.49 19.74
C ARG A 63 11.25 -7.54 18.23
N ALA A 64 12.47 -7.80 17.79
CA ALA A 64 12.77 -8.15 16.40
C ALA A 64 12.39 -9.62 16.16
N SER A 65 11.89 -9.92 14.96
CA SER A 65 11.56 -11.25 14.49
C SER A 65 12.02 -11.41 13.05
N ASP A 66 12.68 -12.52 12.77
CA ASP A 66 13.14 -12.96 11.46
C ASP A 66 12.31 -14.17 10.95
N TYR A 67 11.17 -14.44 11.58
CA TYR A 67 10.36 -15.63 11.27
C TYR A 67 9.97 -15.70 9.78
N GLY A 68 9.71 -14.55 9.16
CA GLY A 68 9.37 -14.42 7.75
C GLY A 68 10.47 -14.87 6.80
N MET A 69 11.74 -14.92 7.23
CA MET A 69 12.88 -15.36 6.40
C MET A 69 12.75 -16.80 5.88
N LYS A 70 11.89 -17.61 6.49
CA LYS A 70 11.63 -19.00 6.10
C LYS A 70 10.62 -19.11 4.95
N LEU A 71 10.00 -18.00 4.56
CA LEU A 71 8.84 -17.96 3.67
C LEU A 71 9.13 -17.02 2.50
N PRO A 72 8.79 -17.40 1.26
CA PRO A 72 8.78 -16.45 0.16
C PRO A 72 7.66 -15.43 0.38
N ILE A 73 7.94 -14.14 0.17
CA ILE A 73 6.91 -13.10 0.25
C ILE A 73 6.38 -12.77 -1.13
N LEU A 74 5.12 -13.11 -1.38
CA LEU A 74 4.43 -12.79 -2.64
C LEU A 74 4.32 -11.28 -2.83
N ARG A 75 4.22 -10.86 -4.10
CA ARG A 75 4.10 -9.46 -4.56
C ARG A 75 5.35 -8.58 -4.37
N SER A 76 6.46 -9.14 -3.88
CA SER A 76 7.72 -8.44 -3.69
C SER A 76 8.83 -9.01 -4.57
N ASN A 77 9.79 -8.17 -4.97
CA ASN A 77 10.97 -8.64 -5.70
C ASN A 77 11.83 -9.53 -4.81
N ALA A 78 12.52 -10.50 -5.41
CA ALA A 78 13.36 -11.45 -4.68
C ALA A 78 14.42 -10.74 -3.81
N GLU A 79 14.99 -9.64 -4.30
CA GLU A 79 16.02 -8.84 -3.62
C GLU A 79 15.46 -8.00 -2.46
N ASP A 80 14.16 -7.67 -2.50
CA ASP A 80 13.50 -6.80 -1.52
C ASP A 80 12.68 -7.57 -0.48
N GLN A 81 12.59 -8.90 -0.59
CA GLN A 81 11.79 -9.72 0.35
C GLN A 81 12.20 -9.48 1.80
N ILE A 82 13.47 -9.19 2.04
CA ILE A 82 13.99 -8.90 3.38
C ILE A 82 13.20 -7.79 4.09
N LEU A 83 12.71 -6.78 3.36
CA LEU A 83 11.91 -5.66 3.88
C LEU A 83 10.49 -6.07 4.31
N TYR A 84 10.09 -7.31 4.03
CA TYR A 84 8.83 -7.93 4.42
C TYR A 84 9.03 -9.20 5.28
N GLN A 85 10.26 -9.70 5.38
CA GLN A 85 10.59 -10.93 6.10
C GLN A 85 11.08 -10.68 7.53
N THR A 86 11.70 -9.52 7.79
CA THR A 86 11.98 -9.06 9.14
C THR A 86 10.87 -8.15 9.64
N GLU A 87 10.59 -8.21 10.92
CA GLU A 87 9.58 -7.37 11.57
C GLU A 87 9.99 -6.96 12.97
N ARG A 88 9.46 -5.82 13.41
CA ARG A 88 9.39 -5.46 14.83
C ARG A 88 7.94 -5.51 15.28
N TYR A 89 7.71 -6.19 16.40
CA TYR A 89 6.43 -6.17 17.11
C TYR A 89 6.63 -5.79 18.57
N ASN A 90 5.57 -5.37 19.24
CA ASN A 90 5.62 -5.08 20.67
C ASN A 90 4.29 -5.45 21.35
N GLU A 91 4.34 -5.81 22.63
CA GLU A 91 3.15 -6.14 23.44
C GLU A 91 2.34 -4.88 23.82
N GLU A 92 2.97 -3.71 23.70
CA GLU A 92 2.39 -2.39 23.93
C GLU A 92 2.47 -1.52 22.66
N THR A 93 1.81 -0.35 22.68
CA THR A 93 1.95 0.67 21.64
C THR A 93 3.41 1.10 21.51
N PHE A 94 3.92 1.15 20.29
CA PHE A 94 5.28 1.62 20.00
C PHE A 94 5.30 2.42 18.71
N GLY A 95 6.40 3.13 18.45
CA GLY A 95 6.46 3.98 17.27
C GLY A 95 7.83 4.51 16.94
N TYR A 96 7.91 5.21 15.82
CA TYR A 96 9.11 5.90 15.34
C TYR A 96 8.92 7.41 15.42
N GLU A 97 9.99 8.09 15.82
CA GLU A 97 10.09 9.55 15.71
C GLU A 97 10.98 9.91 14.52
N VAL A 98 10.43 10.70 13.60
CA VAL A 98 11.13 11.10 12.37
C VAL A 98 11.22 12.62 12.28
N PRO A 99 12.44 13.21 12.34
CA PRO A 99 12.58 14.65 12.15
C PRO A 99 12.35 15.02 10.69
N ILE A 100 11.44 15.98 10.43
CA ILE A 100 11.22 16.55 9.09
C ILE A 100 11.59 18.03 9.15
N LYS A 101 12.51 18.45 8.27
CA LYS A 101 13.09 19.79 8.26
C LYS A 101 12.42 20.72 7.26
N GLU A 102 11.91 20.17 6.17
CA GLU A 102 11.40 20.94 5.04
C GLU A 102 9.88 20.85 4.96
N GLU A 103 9.26 21.95 4.54
CA GLU A 103 7.85 21.94 4.15
C GLU A 103 7.71 21.26 2.79
N GLY A 104 6.57 20.60 2.57
CA GLY A 104 6.36 19.85 1.34
C GLY A 104 5.21 18.87 1.45
N ASP A 105 4.95 18.22 0.32
CA ASP A 105 4.07 17.07 0.24
C ASP A 105 4.93 15.81 0.42
N TYR A 106 4.43 14.87 1.22
CA TYR A 106 5.14 13.66 1.59
C TYR A 106 4.22 12.46 1.52
N VAL A 107 4.81 11.28 1.36
CA VAL A 107 4.11 10.00 1.46
C VAL A 107 4.82 9.12 2.47
N LEU A 108 4.10 8.71 3.51
CA LEU A 108 4.53 7.67 4.43
C LEU A 108 4.11 6.32 3.85
N VAL A 109 5.08 5.44 3.62
CA VAL A 109 4.83 4.08 3.16
C VAL A 109 5.22 3.10 4.25
N LEU A 110 4.25 2.30 4.67
CA LEU A 110 4.41 1.28 5.71
C LEU A 110 4.29 -0.09 5.07
N LYS A 111 5.32 -0.92 5.26
CA LYS A 111 5.43 -2.25 4.67
C LYS A 111 5.11 -3.31 5.71
N PHE A 112 4.21 -4.21 5.36
CA PHE A 112 3.74 -5.30 6.21
C PHE A 112 3.69 -6.61 5.44
N ALA A 113 3.84 -7.72 6.16
CA ALA A 113 3.45 -9.05 5.71
C ALA A 113 2.95 -9.85 6.91
N GLU A 114 1.88 -10.62 6.75
CA GLU A 114 1.46 -11.60 7.76
C GLU A 114 2.15 -12.94 7.51
N VAL A 115 2.96 -13.37 8.47
CA VAL A 115 3.79 -14.58 8.35
C VAL A 115 3.55 -15.57 9.48
N TYR A 116 2.75 -15.22 10.49
CA TYR A 116 2.53 -16.03 11.68
C TYR A 116 1.09 -16.54 11.77
N PHE A 117 0.12 -15.65 11.62
CA PHE A 117 -1.30 -15.97 11.70
C PHE A 117 -1.87 -16.40 10.34
N ALA A 118 -2.74 -17.41 10.38
CA ALA A 118 -3.33 -18.01 9.19
C ALA A 118 -4.84 -17.71 9.06
N GLN A 119 -5.36 -16.75 9.83
CA GLN A 119 -6.77 -16.36 9.83
C GLN A 119 -6.93 -14.87 10.13
N SER A 120 -7.98 -14.25 9.57
CA SER A 120 -8.40 -12.88 9.88
C SER A 120 -8.81 -12.78 11.35
N GLN A 121 -8.81 -11.55 11.88
CA GLN A 121 -9.18 -11.16 13.24
C GLN A 121 -8.32 -11.80 14.33
N GLN A 122 -7.12 -12.26 14.01
CA GLN A 122 -6.14 -12.72 15.01
C GLN A 122 -5.20 -11.59 15.44
N LYS A 123 -4.85 -10.71 14.49
CA LYS A 123 -4.00 -9.54 14.72
C LYS A 123 -4.64 -8.33 14.07
N VAL A 124 -5.11 -7.42 14.92
CA VAL A 124 -5.75 -6.17 14.49
C VAL A 124 -5.21 -5.04 15.36
N PHE A 125 -4.71 -3.99 14.72
CA PHE A 125 -4.13 -2.83 15.41
C PHE A 125 -4.36 -1.55 14.60
N ASP A 126 -4.28 -0.40 15.26
CA ASP A 126 -4.36 0.89 14.56
C ASP A 126 -2.95 1.42 14.26
N VAL A 127 -2.86 2.26 13.23
CA VAL A 127 -1.69 3.10 12.97
C VAL A 127 -2.07 4.56 13.13
N ARG A 128 -1.26 5.30 13.88
CA ARG A 128 -1.41 6.74 14.07
C ARG A 128 -0.23 7.51 13.53
N LEU A 129 -0.50 8.71 13.02
CA LEU A 129 0.48 9.71 12.61
C LEU A 129 0.19 11.01 13.36
N ASN A 130 1.11 11.43 14.23
CA ASN A 130 0.97 12.60 15.10
C ASN A 130 -0.38 12.61 15.87
N GLY A 131 -0.80 11.44 16.35
CA GLY A 131 -2.06 11.24 17.07
C GLY A 131 -3.30 11.04 16.18
N HIS A 132 -3.22 11.31 14.88
CA HIS A 132 -4.31 11.05 13.93
C HIS A 132 -4.33 9.56 13.55
N VAL A 133 -5.50 8.90 13.62
CA VAL A 133 -5.63 7.51 13.17
C VAL A 133 -5.62 7.49 11.64
N VAL A 134 -4.55 6.96 11.05
CA VAL A 134 -4.36 6.92 9.60
C VAL A 134 -4.67 5.55 8.99
N VAL A 135 -4.57 4.49 9.79
CA VAL A 135 -5.06 3.16 9.41
C VAL A 135 -5.78 2.61 10.63
N LYS A 136 -7.08 2.34 10.50
CA LYS A 136 -7.91 1.83 11.58
C LYS A 136 -8.15 0.33 11.39
N ASP A 137 -8.10 -0.43 12.49
CA ASP A 137 -8.40 -1.85 12.53
C ASP A 137 -7.62 -2.65 11.45
N LEU A 138 -6.31 -2.38 11.32
CA LEU A 138 -5.46 -3.03 10.32
C LEU A 138 -5.32 -4.52 10.64
N ASP A 139 -5.91 -5.34 9.77
CA ASP A 139 -5.75 -6.78 9.71
C ASP A 139 -5.01 -7.17 8.43
N ILE A 140 -3.72 -7.45 8.55
CA ILE A 140 -2.86 -7.73 7.38
C ILE A 140 -3.30 -9.03 6.69
N PHE A 141 -3.72 -10.04 7.46
CA PHE A 141 -4.19 -11.31 6.89
C PHE A 141 -5.47 -11.10 6.09
N ASP A 142 -6.41 -10.33 6.62
CA ASP A 142 -7.67 -10.07 5.92
C ASP A 142 -7.46 -9.31 4.60
N ARG A 143 -6.43 -8.46 4.53
CA ARG A 143 -6.11 -7.66 3.34
C ARG A 143 -5.45 -8.48 2.23
N VAL A 144 -4.47 -9.32 2.57
CA VAL A 144 -3.58 -9.94 1.56
C VAL A 144 -3.30 -11.42 1.80
N GLY A 145 -3.85 -12.00 2.86
CA GLY A 145 -3.59 -13.38 3.28
C GLY A 145 -2.20 -13.56 3.88
N HIS A 146 -1.74 -14.82 3.86
CA HIS A 146 -0.46 -15.23 4.43
C HIS A 146 0.70 -15.05 3.45
N SER A 147 1.86 -14.65 3.94
CA SER A 147 3.12 -14.50 3.19
C SER A 147 3.00 -13.62 1.94
N THR A 148 2.21 -12.54 2.02
CA THR A 148 2.01 -11.59 0.92
C THR A 148 2.38 -10.19 1.39
N ALA A 149 3.12 -9.45 0.56
CA ALA A 149 3.45 -8.06 0.82
C ALA A 149 2.20 -7.17 0.78
N HIS A 150 2.10 -6.29 1.77
CA HIS A 150 1.07 -5.27 1.89
C HIS A 150 1.70 -3.92 2.24
N ASP A 151 1.33 -2.88 1.49
CA ASP A 151 1.81 -1.53 1.69
C ASP A 151 0.62 -0.62 2.05
N GLU A 152 0.70 0.07 3.18
CA GLU A 152 -0.17 1.20 3.48
C GLU A 152 0.52 2.48 3.02
N ILE A 153 -0.18 3.27 2.19
CA ILE A 153 0.36 4.48 1.56
C ILE A 153 -0.42 5.68 2.07
N ILE A 154 0.22 6.50 2.90
CA ILE A 154 -0.42 7.61 3.60
C ILE A 154 0.16 8.93 3.07
N PRO A 155 -0.55 9.64 2.17
CA PRO A 155 -0.16 10.98 1.75
C PRO A 155 -0.41 11.99 2.88
N MET A 156 0.53 12.92 3.03
CA MET A 156 0.46 14.02 4.00
C MET A 156 1.09 15.28 3.43
N SER A 157 0.76 16.44 4.00
CA SER A 157 1.41 17.70 3.65
C SER A 157 1.81 18.47 4.89
N ILE A 158 3.00 19.06 4.86
CA ILE A 158 3.52 19.93 5.92
C ILE A 158 3.70 21.32 5.31
N LYS A 159 2.84 22.27 5.71
CA LYS A 159 2.83 23.64 5.17
C LYS A 159 2.59 24.64 6.29
N LYS A 160 3.41 25.69 6.37
CA LYS A 160 3.34 26.75 7.39
C LYS A 160 3.26 26.21 8.82
N GLY A 161 4.10 25.22 9.13
CA GLY A 161 4.13 24.56 10.45
C GLY A 161 2.87 23.77 10.83
N LYS A 162 2.03 23.37 9.84
CA LYS A 162 0.87 22.50 10.04
C LYS A 162 1.05 21.21 9.27
N LEU A 163 0.67 20.09 9.89
CA LEU A 163 0.55 18.79 9.26
C LEU A 163 -0.91 18.59 8.83
N SER A 164 -1.13 18.15 7.60
CA SER A 164 -2.44 17.74 7.09
C SER A 164 -2.35 16.29 6.61
N VAL A 165 -3.22 15.43 7.13
CA VAL A 165 -3.31 14.01 6.77
C VAL A 165 -4.77 13.57 6.81
N GLN A 166 -5.24 12.89 5.75
CA GLN A 166 -6.63 12.40 5.65
C GLN A 166 -7.74 13.44 5.94
N GLY A 167 -7.48 14.71 5.63
CA GLY A 167 -8.42 15.82 5.88
C GLY A 167 -8.38 16.38 7.31
N GLU A 168 -7.64 15.76 8.22
CA GLU A 168 -7.36 16.29 9.54
C GLU A 168 -6.11 17.19 9.50
N VAL A 169 -6.13 18.28 10.28
CA VAL A 169 -5.03 19.25 10.33
C VAL A 169 -4.60 19.48 11.78
N SER A 170 -3.31 19.41 12.04
CA SER A 170 -2.72 19.67 13.36
C SER A 170 -1.45 20.52 13.25
N THR A 171 -0.98 20.99 14.41
CA THR A 171 0.30 21.71 14.51
C THR A 171 1.46 20.74 14.33
N PHE A 172 2.40 21.08 13.46
CA PHE A 172 3.61 20.31 13.24
C PHE A 172 4.78 20.86 14.08
N THR A 173 5.44 19.98 14.84
CA THR A 173 6.48 20.34 15.82
C THR A 173 7.90 20.01 15.36
N GLY A 174 8.10 19.73 14.06
CA GLY A 174 9.40 19.35 13.51
C GLY A 174 9.68 17.84 13.53
N LYS A 175 8.83 17.05 14.18
CA LYS A 175 8.90 15.59 14.18
C LYS A 175 7.55 14.97 13.82
N LEU A 176 7.62 13.90 13.03
CA LEU A 176 6.53 12.97 12.86
C LEU A 176 6.62 11.86 13.90
N HIS A 177 5.49 11.53 14.49
CA HIS A 177 5.31 10.42 15.44
C HIS A 177 4.43 9.38 14.75
N ILE A 178 5.02 8.25 14.39
CA ILE A 178 4.32 7.14 13.73
C ILE A 178 4.14 6.06 14.78
N GLU A 179 2.91 5.79 15.20
CA GLU A 179 2.60 4.89 16.31
C GLU A 179 1.77 3.70 15.82
N PHE A 180 2.17 2.49 16.22
CA PHE A 180 1.42 1.26 16.04
C PHE A 180 0.76 0.92 17.36
N VAL A 181 -0.57 1.08 17.41
CA VAL A 181 -1.34 1.10 18.65
C VAL A 181 -1.79 -0.29 19.02
N LYS A 182 -1.48 -0.71 20.25
CA LYS A 182 -1.94 -2.00 20.77
C LYS A 182 -3.46 -1.98 20.95
N GLY A 183 -4.15 -2.82 20.18
CA GLY A 183 -5.58 -3.11 20.33
C GLY A 183 -5.87 -4.26 21.29
N TYR A 184 -7.10 -4.81 21.21
CA TYR A 184 -7.52 -5.97 22.00
C TYR A 184 -6.92 -7.30 21.50
N TYR A 185 -6.66 -7.40 20.19
CA TYR A 185 -6.11 -8.57 19.52
C TYR A 185 -4.60 -8.71 19.73
N ASP A 186 -3.90 -9.49 18.91
CA ASP A 186 -2.46 -9.67 19.04
C ASP A 186 -1.64 -8.38 18.80
N ASN A 187 -0.33 -8.50 18.97
CA ASN A 187 0.62 -7.39 19.02
C ASN A 187 0.72 -6.60 17.70
N PRO A 188 0.78 -5.25 17.75
CA PRO A 188 1.13 -4.44 16.59
C PRO A 188 2.51 -4.81 16.06
N LYS A 189 2.69 -4.71 14.74
CA LYS A 189 3.97 -4.97 14.08
C LYS A 189 4.18 -4.10 12.86
N ILE A 190 5.41 -4.06 12.35
CA ILE A 190 5.80 -3.42 11.10
C ILE A 190 7.04 -4.12 10.54
N CYS A 191 7.15 -4.27 9.22
CA CYS A 191 8.31 -4.89 8.56
C CYS A 191 9.34 -3.85 8.13
N ALA A 192 8.89 -2.80 7.44
CA ALA A 192 9.74 -1.67 7.08
C ALA A 192 8.88 -0.42 6.88
N LEU A 193 9.50 0.75 6.89
CA LEU A 193 8.82 1.97 6.47
C LEU A 193 9.78 2.98 5.87
N TYR A 194 9.25 3.85 5.03
CA TYR A 194 9.98 5.01 4.54
C TYR A 194 9.05 6.21 4.33
N ILE A 195 9.66 7.39 4.28
CA ILE A 195 9.01 8.66 3.99
C ILE A 195 9.63 9.22 2.72
N LEU A 196 8.79 9.41 1.72
CA LEU A 196 9.13 10.02 0.43
C LEU A 196 8.67 11.47 0.43
N GLN A 197 9.51 12.40 -0.01
CA GLN A 197 9.10 13.76 -0.37
C GLN A 197 8.60 13.74 -1.81
N GLY A 198 7.30 13.96 -2.00
CA GLY A 198 6.65 13.73 -3.29
C GLY A 198 5.19 13.36 -3.13
N THR A 199 4.62 12.72 -4.15
CA THR A 199 3.22 12.33 -4.20
C THR A 199 3.07 10.81 -4.32
N VAL A 200 1.83 10.31 -4.29
CA VAL A 200 1.54 8.87 -4.27
C VAL A 200 1.98 8.19 -5.58
N GLU A 201 1.99 8.94 -6.67
CA GLU A 201 2.41 8.50 -7.99
C GLU A 201 3.90 8.13 -8.05
N ASP A 202 4.71 8.73 -7.17
CA ASP A 202 6.14 8.46 -7.08
C ASP A 202 6.44 7.14 -6.34
N VAL A 203 5.46 6.56 -5.63
CA VAL A 203 5.64 5.35 -4.81
C VAL A 203 5.78 4.11 -5.71
N PRO A 204 6.84 3.29 -5.57
CA PRO A 204 6.99 2.04 -6.32
C PRO A 204 5.87 1.07 -5.95
N LYS A 205 5.19 0.55 -6.96
CA LYS A 205 4.05 -0.35 -6.76
C LYS A 205 4.52 -1.79 -6.54
N LEU A 206 3.86 -2.47 -5.61
CA LEU A 206 3.98 -3.92 -5.43
C LEU A 206 3.58 -4.66 -6.71
N GLN A 207 4.16 -5.84 -6.93
CA GLN A 207 3.73 -6.71 -8.02
C GLN A 207 2.24 -7.09 -7.86
N PRO A 208 1.51 -7.37 -8.96
CA PRO A 208 0.13 -7.80 -8.90
C PRO A 208 -0.05 -9.06 -8.04
N HIS A 209 -1.22 -9.21 -7.41
CA HIS A 209 -1.51 -10.42 -6.67
C HIS A 209 -1.64 -11.60 -7.65
N PRO A 210 -0.92 -12.73 -7.43
CA PRO A 210 -1.09 -13.92 -8.24
C PRO A 210 -2.57 -14.35 -8.25
N GLY A 211 -3.18 -14.44 -9.44
CA GLY A 211 -4.58 -14.87 -9.61
C GLY A 211 -5.66 -13.76 -9.60
N LEU A 212 -5.29 -12.48 -9.45
CA LEU A 212 -6.20 -11.33 -9.54
C LEU A 212 -5.74 -10.30 -10.58
N GLU A 213 -5.15 -10.76 -11.69
CA GLU A 213 -4.89 -9.90 -12.84
C GLU A 213 -6.24 -9.35 -13.35
N LYS A 214 -6.51 -8.07 -13.12
CA LYS A 214 -7.58 -7.37 -13.82
C LYS A 214 -7.20 -7.38 -15.30
N LYS A 215 -7.95 -8.13 -16.13
CA LYS A 215 -8.05 -7.79 -17.55
C LYS A 215 -8.55 -6.35 -17.57
N GLU A 216 -7.71 -5.43 -18.00
CA GLU A 216 -8.18 -4.11 -18.39
C GLU A 216 -9.23 -4.37 -19.49
N GLU A 217 -10.49 -4.09 -19.18
CA GLU A 217 -11.55 -4.06 -20.17
C GLU A 217 -11.21 -2.84 -21.03
N ASP A 218 -10.74 -3.10 -22.24
CA ASP A 218 -10.66 -2.08 -23.28
C ASP A 218 -12.08 -1.51 -23.42
N ASP A 219 -12.30 -0.30 -22.88
CA ASP A 219 -13.46 0.54 -23.14
C ASP A 219 -13.40 0.93 -24.63
N ASP A 220 -13.76 0.00 -25.51
CA ASP A 220 -14.15 0.31 -26.88
C ASP A 220 -15.49 1.06 -26.80
N GLU A 221 -15.41 2.38 -26.69
CA GLU A 221 -16.51 3.30 -27.00
C GLU A 221 -16.96 3.05 -28.45
N ASP A 222 -17.94 2.18 -28.64
CA ASP A 222 -18.62 2.04 -29.93
C ASP A 222 -19.45 3.30 -30.20
N ASP A 223 -18.86 4.20 -30.99
CA ASP A 223 -19.47 5.36 -31.64
C ASP A 223 -20.66 4.91 -32.53
N TYR A 224 -21.84 5.44 -32.23
CA TYR A 224 -23.05 5.22 -33.03
C TYR A 224 -23.09 6.24 -34.18
N ASP A 225 -22.70 5.85 -35.38
CA ASP A 225 -23.03 6.59 -36.61
C ASP A 225 -23.85 5.76 -37.61
N ASP A 226 -24.84 6.45 -38.18
CA ASP A 226 -25.93 6.01 -39.05
C ASP A 226 -25.48 5.92 -40.52
N GLY A 227 -26.11 5.03 -41.31
CA GLY A 227 -26.01 5.10 -42.79
C GLY A 227 -25.80 3.79 -43.56
N SER A 228 -26.89 3.07 -43.77
CA SER A 228 -27.26 2.21 -44.92
C SER A 228 -26.20 1.65 -45.93
N SER A 229 -26.30 0.32 -46.13
CA SER A 229 -26.48 -0.41 -47.42
C SER A 229 -25.43 -1.46 -47.87
N VAL A 230 -25.90 -2.73 -47.91
CA VAL A 230 -25.61 -3.87 -48.82
C VAL A 230 -24.29 -4.67 -48.74
N LYS A 231 -24.42 -5.84 -48.10
CA LYS A 231 -23.91 -7.21 -48.42
C LYS A 231 -22.59 -7.39 -49.19
N LYS A 232 -21.63 -8.09 -48.55
CA LYS A 232 -20.91 -9.22 -49.17
C LYS A 232 -20.45 -10.25 -48.13
N GLN A 233 -20.59 -11.52 -48.50
CA GLN A 233 -20.38 -12.72 -47.70
C GLN A 233 -18.89 -13.08 -47.51
N ALA A 234 -18.65 -13.66 -46.33
CA ALA A 234 -17.76 -14.78 -46.02
C ALA A 234 -16.24 -14.55 -46.00
N ASN A 235 -15.65 -14.65 -44.80
CA ASN A 235 -14.66 -15.70 -44.56
C ASN A 235 -14.74 -16.25 -43.13
N LYS A 236 -14.66 -17.58 -43.02
CA LYS A 236 -14.78 -18.38 -41.80
C LYS A 236 -13.49 -18.32 -40.98
N ASN A 237 -13.63 -18.20 -39.66
CA ASN A 237 -13.01 -19.12 -38.68
C ASN A 237 -13.82 -19.08 -37.38
N ARG A 238 -14.90 -19.87 -37.38
CA ARG A 238 -15.80 -20.11 -36.26
C ARG A 238 -15.15 -21.14 -35.33
N VAL A 239 -14.73 -20.71 -34.15
CA VAL A 239 -14.48 -21.65 -33.05
C VAL A 239 -15.84 -22.20 -32.61
N GLN A 240 -15.95 -23.51 -32.60
CA GLN A 240 -17.18 -24.25 -32.38
C GLN A 240 -17.55 -24.18 -30.89
N SER A 241 -18.50 -23.32 -30.54
CA SER A 241 -19.11 -23.28 -29.21
C SER A 241 -19.85 -24.60 -28.95
N GLY A 242 -19.42 -25.36 -27.93
CA GLY A 242 -20.17 -26.48 -27.40
C GLY A 242 -21.54 -26.03 -26.84
N PRO A 243 -22.46 -26.96 -26.54
CA PRO A 243 -23.73 -26.62 -25.92
C PRO A 243 -23.47 -25.86 -24.61
N ARG A 244 -24.20 -24.76 -24.38
CA ARG A 244 -24.17 -24.05 -23.09
C ARG A 244 -24.60 -25.05 -22.00
N THR A 245 -23.64 -25.52 -21.21
CA THR A 245 -23.92 -26.29 -20.00
C THR A 245 -24.67 -25.38 -19.03
N PRO A 246 -25.90 -25.73 -18.62
CA PRO A 246 -26.58 -25.01 -17.55
C PRO A 246 -25.71 -25.07 -16.30
N ASN A 247 -25.60 -23.94 -15.60
CA ASN A 247 -24.83 -23.81 -14.37
C ASN A 247 -25.32 -24.89 -13.35
N PRO A 248 -24.49 -25.85 -12.93
CA PRO A 248 -24.92 -27.01 -12.13
C PRO A 248 -25.34 -26.66 -10.69
N TYR A 249 -25.25 -25.38 -10.31
CA TYR A 249 -25.66 -24.87 -8.99
C TYR A 249 -26.80 -23.84 -9.07
N ALA A 250 -27.47 -23.69 -10.22
CA ALA A 250 -28.54 -22.70 -10.38
C ALA A 250 -29.89 -23.12 -9.75
N SER A 251 -29.96 -24.20 -8.99
CA SER A 251 -31.16 -24.56 -8.26
C SER A 251 -30.86 -25.40 -7.03
N ASP A 252 -30.69 -24.74 -5.90
CA ASP A 252 -30.92 -25.38 -4.60
C ASP A 252 -31.61 -24.36 -3.67
N ASN A 253 -32.93 -24.22 -3.85
CA ASN A 253 -33.82 -23.73 -2.78
C ASN A 253 -34.03 -24.83 -1.72
N SER A 254 -32.97 -25.54 -1.36
CA SER A 254 -32.98 -26.76 -0.53
C SER A 254 -32.79 -26.46 0.96
N SER A 255 -32.72 -25.18 1.33
CA SER A 255 -32.58 -24.71 2.71
C SER A 255 -33.88 -24.74 3.53
N LEU A 256 -35.03 -25.07 2.93
CA LEU A 256 -36.32 -25.24 3.64
C LEU A 256 -36.73 -26.69 3.92
N MET A 257 -36.03 -27.71 3.38
CA MET A 257 -36.39 -29.12 3.59
C MET A 257 -35.76 -29.76 4.84
N PHE A 258 -34.64 -29.22 5.34
CA PHE A 258 -34.00 -29.74 6.54
C PHE A 258 -34.72 -29.44 7.87
N PRO A 259 -35.33 -28.25 8.10
CA PRO A 259 -36.04 -28.01 9.37
C PRO A 259 -37.37 -28.75 9.49
N ILE A 260 -38.01 -29.14 8.38
CA ILE A 260 -39.31 -29.83 8.40
C ILE A 260 -39.16 -31.32 8.76
N LEU A 261 -38.12 -31.99 8.25
CA LEU A 261 -37.89 -33.42 8.56
C LEU A 261 -37.45 -33.66 10.01
N VAL A 262 -36.71 -32.73 10.61
CA VAL A 262 -36.34 -32.78 12.04
C VAL A 262 -37.56 -32.58 12.93
N ALA A 263 -38.51 -31.72 12.53
CA ALA A 263 -39.75 -31.50 13.28
C ALA A 263 -40.64 -32.76 13.36
N PHE A 264 -40.74 -33.56 12.28
CA PHE A 264 -41.53 -34.80 12.31
C PHE A 264 -40.84 -35.96 13.05
N GLY A 265 -39.50 -36.02 13.05
CA GLY A 265 -38.75 -37.07 13.76
C GLY A 265 -38.85 -36.99 15.29
N VAL A 266 -39.06 -35.80 15.85
CA VAL A 266 -39.14 -35.57 17.31
C VAL A 266 -40.59 -35.55 17.82
N PHE A 267 -41.56 -35.29 16.95
CA PHE A 267 -42.98 -35.15 17.35
C PHE A 267 -43.71 -36.50 17.48
N ILE A 268 -43.36 -37.51 16.67
CA ILE A 268 -44.03 -38.81 16.67
C ILE A 268 -43.76 -39.63 17.96
N PRO A 269 -42.52 -39.66 18.52
CA PRO A 269 -42.27 -40.37 19.77
C PRO A 269 -42.85 -39.66 21.01
N THR A 270 -42.88 -38.32 21.01
CA THR A 270 -43.34 -37.53 22.17
C THR A 270 -44.86 -37.57 22.32
N LEU A 271 -45.61 -37.62 21.21
CA LEU A 271 -47.07 -37.82 21.25
C LEU A 271 -47.46 -39.22 21.73
N PHE A 272 -46.68 -40.27 21.40
CA PHE A 272 -46.94 -41.64 21.88
C PHE A 272 -46.66 -41.81 23.39
N CYS A 273 -45.71 -41.04 23.95
CA CYS A 273 -45.44 -41.02 25.39
C CYS A 273 -46.47 -40.25 26.22
N LEU A 274 -47.17 -39.26 25.62
CA LEU A 274 -48.20 -38.46 26.33
C LEU A 274 -49.61 -39.07 26.27
N CYS A 275 -49.89 -40.01 25.35
CA CYS A 275 -51.19 -40.68 25.25
C CYS A 275 -51.28 -42.03 26.00
N ARG A 276 -50.31 -42.35 26.86
CA ARG A 276 -50.25 -43.59 27.65
C ARG A 276 -50.08 -43.34 29.16
N LEU A 277 -50.59 -42.21 29.65
CA LEU A 277 -50.82 -41.90 31.07
C LEU A 277 -52.32 -41.74 31.32
#